data_AF-X1EJK8-F1
#
_entry.id   AF-X1EJK8-F1
#
_cell.length_a   1.000
_cell.length_b   1.000
_cell.length_c   1.000
_cell.angle_alpha   90.00
_cell.angle_beta   90.00
_cell.angle_gamma   90.00
#
_symmetry.space_group_name_H-M   'P 1'
#
loop_
_entity.id
_entity.type
_entity.pdbx_description
1 polymer ?
#
loop_
_entity_poly.entity_id
_entity_poly.type
_entity_poly.pdbx_seq_one_letter_code
_entity_poly.pdbx_strand_id
1 'polypeptide(L)'
;MKNNKRKISAEEKLYVATQWQLMRRKFKKHKLAILGGTTLVIFYILAIFCGFFSPQDIFKQHSGYIYAPPQRIHFFDEEGFHLRPFVYGLERKIDPITFRKIYIEDKTRKFPIYFFVRGDKYKLWNLYSTDIHFFGVKDGPIFLFGADKLGGDLFSRNLHAARISLSIGLV
;
A
#
# COMPACT_ATOMS: atom_id res chain seq x y z
N MET A 1 45.84 22.17 27.69
CA MET A 1 46.15 21.20 26.62
C MET A 1 45.12 21.34 25.49
N LYS A 2 45.51 21.95 24.36
CA LYS A 2 44.62 22.18 23.21
C LYS A 2 44.47 20.89 22.41
N ASN A 3 43.24 20.38 22.36
CA ASN A 3 42.86 19.16 21.65
C ASN A 3 42.99 19.38 20.13
N ASN A 4 44.15 19.03 19.56
CA ASN A 4 44.44 19.27 18.14
C ASN A 4 43.79 18.17 17.29
N LYS A 5 42.52 18.37 16.90
CA LYS A 5 41.86 17.53 15.89
C LYS A 5 42.55 17.75 14.54
N ARG A 6 43.59 16.97 14.25
CA ARG A 6 44.18 16.85 12.90
C ARG A 6 43.05 16.61 11.89
N LYS A 7 42.89 17.54 10.94
CA LYS A 7 41.99 17.36 9.79
C LYS A 7 42.64 16.33 8.86
N ILE A 8 42.23 15.07 9.00
CA ILE A 8 42.65 13.95 8.14
C ILE A 8 42.29 14.27 6.68
N SER A 9 43.25 14.09 5.76
CA SER A 9 43.10 14.33 4.32
C SER A 9 42.04 13.40 3.70
N ALA A 10 41.41 13.81 2.60
CA ALA A 10 40.41 13.01 1.90
C ALA A 10 40.96 11.65 1.42
N GLU A 11 42.25 11.61 1.09
CA GLU A 11 42.96 10.42 0.64
C GLU A 11 43.27 9.46 1.80
N GLU A 12 43.74 9.98 2.94
CA GLU A 12 43.94 9.19 4.16
C GLU A 12 42.62 8.57 4.66
N LYS A 13 41.50 9.30 4.51
CA LYS A 13 40.15 8.78 4.80
C LYS A 13 39.67 7.69 3.85
N LEU A 14 40.31 7.49 2.69
CA LEU A 14 40.02 6.40 1.77
C LEU A 14 40.83 5.15 2.12
N TYR A 15 42.10 5.29 2.49
CA TYR A 15 42.97 4.17 2.88
C TYR A 15 42.55 3.50 4.19
N VAL A 16 41.97 4.27 5.13
CA VAL A 16 41.48 3.75 6.42
C VAL A 16 40.00 3.30 6.33
N ALA A 17 39.34 3.49 5.19
CA ALA A 17 37.92 3.17 5.06
C ALA A 17 37.67 1.66 4.96
N THR A 18 36.65 1.18 5.66
CA THR A 18 36.23 -0.22 5.55
C THR A 18 35.60 -0.50 4.18
N GLN A 19 35.68 -1.74 3.70
CA GLN A 19 35.09 -2.16 2.42
C GLN A 19 33.61 -1.76 2.30
N TRP A 20 32.86 -1.82 3.40
CA TRP A 20 31.47 -1.39 3.47
C TRP A 20 31.27 0.12 3.29
N GLN A 21 32.20 0.93 3.80
CA GLN A 21 32.19 2.38 3.61
C GLN A 21 32.49 2.76 2.15
N LEU A 22 33.44 2.06 1.51
CA LEU A 22 33.74 2.25 0.09
C LEU A 22 32.54 1.86 -0.79
N MET A 23 31.92 0.72 -0.50
CA MET A 23 30.75 0.25 -1.25
C MET A 23 29.54 1.18 -1.09
N ARG A 24 29.23 1.64 0.13
CA ARG A 24 28.17 2.64 0.39
C ARG A 24 28.41 3.95 -0.36
N ARG A 25 29.65 4.43 -0.43
CA ARG A 25 30.02 5.63 -1.18
C ARG A 25 29.81 5.44 -2.68
N LYS A 26 30.23 4.30 -3.23
CA LYS A 26 30.02 3.97 -4.66
C LYS A 26 28.54 3.83 -4.99
N PHE A 27 27.77 3.13 -4.16
CA PHE A 27 26.32 2.99 -4.30
C PHE A 27 25.59 4.33 -4.30
N LYS A 28 25.94 5.24 -3.38
CA LYS A 28 25.36 6.61 -3.32
C LYS A 28 25.72 7.50 -4.52
N LYS A 29 26.75 7.17 -5.31
CA LYS A 29 27.07 7.91 -6.53
C LYS A 29 26.20 7.49 -7.72
N HIS A 30 25.61 6.30 -7.71
CA HIS A 30 24.81 5.78 -8.81
C HIS A 30 23.32 6.05 -8.59
N LYS A 31 22.73 6.95 -9.39
CA LYS A 31 21.31 7.33 -9.30
C LYS A 31 20.36 6.14 -9.46
N LEU A 32 20.66 5.21 -10.38
CA LEU A 32 19.85 4.00 -10.60
C LEU A 32 19.87 3.06 -9.38
N ALA A 33 21.04 2.90 -8.73
CA ALA A 33 21.16 2.08 -7.54
C ALA A 33 20.37 2.69 -6.37
N ILE A 34 20.40 4.01 -6.22
CA ILE A 34 19.58 4.71 -5.22
C ILE A 34 18.09 4.51 -5.50
N LEU A 35 17.65 4.66 -6.75
CA LEU A 35 16.24 4.48 -7.11
C LEU A 35 15.77 3.05 -6.80
N GLY A 36 16.49 2.03 -7.28
CA GLY A 36 16.14 0.63 -7.02
C GLY A 36 16.18 0.27 -5.54
N GLY A 37 17.21 0.72 -4.81
CA GLY A 37 17.29 0.54 -3.36
C GLY A 37 16.15 1.22 -2.60
N THR A 38 15.74 2.42 -3.02
CA THR A 38 14.63 3.15 -2.40
C THR A 38 13.30 2.42 -2.65
N THR A 39 13.02 2.01 -3.89
CA THR A 39 11.82 1.24 -4.23
C THR A 39 11.74 -0.06 -3.43
N LEU A 40 12.86 -0.78 -3.31
CA LEU A 40 12.93 -2.01 -2.54
C LEU A 40 12.61 -1.78 -1.06
N VAL A 41 13.18 -0.73 -0.46
CA VAL A 41 12.88 -0.35 0.93
C VAL A 41 11.39 -0.05 1.12
N ILE A 42 10.76 0.66 0.18
CA ILE A 42 9.31 0.95 0.24
C ILE A 42 8.50 -0.35 0.22
N PHE A 43 8.82 -1.29 -0.68
CA PHE A 43 8.14 -2.57 -0.74
C PHE A 43 8.31 -3.40 0.54
N TYR A 44 9.51 -3.41 1.14
CA TYR A 44 9.70 -4.06 2.43
C TYR A 44 8.89 -3.42 3.55
N ILE A 45 8.78 -2.09 3.58
CA ILE A 45 7.93 -1.39 4.57
C ILE A 45 6.46 -1.81 4.40
N LEU A 46 5.94 -1.79 3.17
CA LEU A 46 4.57 -2.21 2.88
C LEU A 46 4.34 -3.69 3.24
N ALA A 47 5.29 -4.57 2.96
CA ALA A 47 5.23 -5.98 3.30
C ALA A 47 5.26 -6.24 4.81
N ILE A 48 6.18 -5.61 5.54
CA ILE A 48 6.31 -5.76 7.00
C ILE A 48 5.02 -5.28 7.68
N PHE A 49 4.50 -4.14 7.25
CA PHE A 49 3.27 -3.54 7.79
C PHE A 49 2.02 -3.84 6.94
N CYS A 50 1.97 -4.96 6.22
CA CYS A 50 0.89 -5.20 5.25
C CYS A 50 -0.50 -5.13 5.88
N GLY A 51 -0.67 -5.66 7.09
CA GLY A 51 -1.95 -5.59 7.82
C GLY A 51 -2.38 -4.17 8.15
N PHE A 52 -1.44 -3.24 8.37
CA PHE A 52 -1.75 -1.82 8.60
C PHE A 52 -2.15 -1.12 7.29
N PHE A 53 -1.56 -1.49 6.16
CA PHE A 53 -1.89 -0.89 4.87
C PHE A 53 -3.10 -1.54 4.18
N SER A 54 -3.52 -2.73 4.62
CA SER A 54 -4.63 -3.50 4.07
C SER A 54 -5.96 -2.95 4.59
N PRO A 55 -6.83 -2.33 3.77
CA PRO A 55 -8.08 -1.73 4.26
C PRO A 55 -9.08 -2.76 4.80
N GLN A 56 -8.92 -4.05 4.42
CA GLN A 56 -9.82 -5.14 4.79
C GLN A 56 -9.03 -6.42 5.09
N ASP A 57 -9.69 -7.37 5.78
CA ASP A 57 -9.14 -8.71 5.97
C ASP A 57 -9.12 -9.51 4.66
N ILE A 58 -8.03 -10.25 4.40
CA ILE A 58 -7.85 -11.14 3.25
C ILE A 58 -8.90 -12.25 3.15
N PHE A 59 -9.47 -12.66 4.30
CA PHE A 59 -10.50 -13.71 4.39
C PHE A 59 -11.91 -13.16 4.29
N LYS A 60 -12.10 -11.84 4.39
CA LYS A 60 -13.41 -11.21 4.27
C LYS A 60 -13.85 -11.20 2.80
N GLN A 61 -15.02 -11.75 2.56
CA GLN A 61 -15.59 -11.91 1.22
C GLN A 61 -16.90 -11.14 1.14
N HIS A 62 -17.05 -10.34 0.09
CA HIS A 62 -18.26 -9.59 -0.18
C HIS A 62 -18.95 -10.19 -1.40
N SER A 63 -19.85 -11.15 -1.19
CA SER A 63 -20.57 -11.87 -2.25
C SER A 63 -21.35 -10.97 -3.22
N GLY A 64 -21.73 -9.76 -2.78
CA GLY A 64 -22.34 -8.73 -3.62
C GLY A 64 -21.39 -8.09 -4.66
N TYR A 65 -20.08 -8.25 -4.48
CA TYR A 65 -19.03 -7.56 -5.24
C TYR A 65 -18.10 -8.52 -5.99
N ILE A 66 -18.60 -9.69 -6.39
CA ILE A 66 -17.85 -10.68 -7.18
C ILE A 66 -17.36 -10.04 -8.49
N TYR A 67 -16.05 -10.11 -8.76
CA TYR A 67 -15.41 -9.46 -9.91
C TYR A 67 -15.70 -7.96 -10.01
N ALA A 68 -15.88 -7.27 -8.88
CA ALA A 68 -15.99 -5.82 -8.89
C ALA A 68 -14.73 -5.19 -9.51
N PRO A 69 -14.88 -4.21 -10.41
CA PRO A 69 -13.74 -3.53 -11.01
C PRO A 69 -13.00 -2.67 -9.98
N PRO A 70 -11.76 -2.23 -10.29
CA PRO A 70 -11.04 -1.24 -9.50
C PRO A 70 -11.87 0.02 -9.27
N GLN A 71 -12.13 0.37 -8.01
CA GLN A 71 -12.81 1.60 -7.65
C GLN A 71 -11.86 2.79 -7.78
N ARG A 72 -12.33 3.82 -8.48
CA ARG A 72 -11.57 5.06 -8.65
C ARG A 72 -11.75 5.97 -7.44
N ILE A 73 -10.65 6.59 -7.04
CA ILE A 73 -10.66 7.63 -6.01
C ILE A 73 -11.05 8.95 -6.69
N HIS A 74 -12.09 9.59 -6.15
CA HIS A 74 -12.62 10.85 -6.63
C HIS A 74 -12.32 11.97 -5.63
N PHE A 75 -12.04 13.16 -6.17
CA PHE A 75 -11.95 14.41 -5.41
C PHE A 75 -13.01 15.42 -5.86
N PHE A 76 -13.62 15.20 -7.02
CA PHE A 76 -14.61 16.08 -7.62
C PHE A 76 -15.93 15.35 -7.74
N ASP A 77 -17.00 16.08 -7.48
CA ASP A 77 -18.38 15.65 -7.62
C ASP A 77 -19.22 16.73 -8.32
N GLU A 78 -20.51 16.49 -8.49
CA GLU A 78 -21.49 17.44 -9.01
C GLU A 78 -21.60 18.69 -8.12
N GLU A 79 -21.28 18.59 -6.83
CA GLU A 79 -21.22 19.70 -5.87
C GLU A 79 -19.88 20.48 -5.92
N GLY A 80 -18.86 19.97 -6.61
CA GLY A 80 -17.55 20.59 -6.76
C GLY A 80 -16.39 19.80 -6.13
N PHE A 81 -15.37 20.50 -5.63
CA PHE A 81 -14.16 19.90 -5.07
C PHE A 81 -14.35 19.53 -3.59
N HIS A 82 -14.04 18.28 -3.25
CA HIS A 82 -13.99 17.78 -1.89
C HIS A 82 -12.53 17.67 -1.43
N LEU A 83 -12.22 18.28 -0.27
CA LEU A 83 -10.91 18.18 0.35
C LEU A 83 -10.54 16.73 0.70
N ARG A 84 -11.55 15.90 1.01
CA ARG A 84 -11.39 14.49 1.35
C ARG A 84 -11.68 13.63 0.12
N PRO A 85 -10.77 12.74 -0.28
CA PRO A 85 -11.05 11.79 -1.34
C PRO A 85 -12.15 10.81 -0.94
N PHE A 86 -12.91 10.34 -1.92
CA PHE A 86 -14.00 9.40 -1.71
C PHE A 86 -14.10 8.41 -2.87
N VAL A 87 -14.82 7.31 -2.65
CA VAL A 87 -15.18 6.34 -3.69
C VAL A 87 -16.70 6.25 -3.79
N TYR A 88 -17.22 6.07 -5.00
CA TYR A 88 -18.65 5.81 -5.19
C TYR A 88 -18.98 4.36 -4.89
N GLY A 89 -20.22 4.12 -4.47
CA GLY A 89 -20.78 2.78 -4.38
C GLY A 89 -20.83 2.11 -5.75
N LEU A 90 -20.61 0.80 -5.79
CA LEU A 90 -20.79 0.01 -7.00
C LEU A 90 -22.12 -0.72 -6.94
N GLU A 91 -22.93 -0.55 -7.98
CA GLU A 91 -24.18 -1.26 -8.19
C GLU A 91 -24.01 -2.26 -9.34
N ARG A 92 -24.45 -3.50 -9.13
CA ARG A 92 -24.37 -4.55 -10.14
C ARG A 92 -25.65 -4.56 -10.99
N LYS A 93 -25.53 -4.22 -12.27
CA LYS A 93 -26.62 -4.28 -13.24
C LYS A 93 -26.39 -5.38 -14.27
N ILE A 94 -27.46 -5.86 -14.87
CA ILE A 94 -27.42 -6.77 -16.01
C ILE A 94 -27.63 -5.91 -17.25
N ASP A 95 -26.70 -5.96 -18.18
CA ASP A 95 -26.88 -5.33 -19.49
C ASP A 95 -28.02 -6.05 -20.22
N PRO A 96 -29.08 -5.34 -20.65
CA PRO A 96 -30.26 -5.95 -21.28
C PRO A 96 -29.98 -6.58 -22.65
N ILE A 97 -28.89 -6.18 -23.33
CA ILE A 97 -28.54 -6.69 -24.67
C ILE A 97 -27.62 -7.90 -24.53
N THR A 98 -26.56 -7.76 -23.72
CA THR A 98 -25.51 -8.79 -23.63
C THR A 98 -25.72 -9.78 -22.49
N PHE A 99 -26.68 -9.52 -21.60
CA PHE A 99 -26.92 -10.24 -20.34
C PHE A 99 -25.68 -10.36 -19.43
N ARG A 100 -24.66 -9.52 -19.67
CA ARG A 100 -23.45 -9.49 -18.85
C ARG A 100 -23.72 -8.70 -17.57
N LYS A 101 -23.14 -9.18 -16.47
CA LYS A 101 -23.11 -8.43 -15.20
C LYS A 101 -22.09 -7.32 -15.34
N ILE A 102 -22.56 -6.08 -15.29
CA ILE A 102 -21.74 -4.87 -15.31
C ILE A 102 -21.85 -4.16 -13.97
N TYR A 103 -20.78 -3.50 -13.56
CA TYR A 103 -20.78 -2.64 -12.38
C TYR A 103 -20.87 -1.19 -12.83
N ILE A 104 -21.80 -0.45 -12.26
CA ILE A 104 -21.99 0.98 -12.50
C ILE A 104 -21.79 1.70 -11.17
N GLU A 105 -21.11 2.84 -11.22
CA GLU A 105 -20.96 3.71 -10.05
C GLU A 105 -22.30 4.36 -9.72
N ASP A 106 -22.77 4.14 -8.50
CA ASP A 106 -23.94 4.78 -7.93
C ASP A 106 -23.51 6.08 -7.23
N LYS A 107 -23.72 7.21 -7.92
CA LYS A 107 -23.37 8.54 -7.41
C LYS A 107 -24.17 8.97 -6.19
N THR A 108 -25.28 8.29 -5.87
CA THR A 108 -26.07 8.61 -4.66
C THR A 108 -25.35 8.17 -3.39
N ARG A 109 -24.45 7.18 -3.49
CA ARG A 109 -23.71 6.61 -2.36
C ARG A 109 -22.24 6.98 -2.46
N LYS A 110 -21.83 7.94 -1.64
CA LYS A 110 -20.43 8.39 -1.52
C LYS A 110 -19.80 7.81 -0.26
N PHE A 111 -18.63 7.20 -0.40
CA PHE A 111 -17.86 6.67 0.73
C PHE A 111 -16.55 7.44 0.89
N PRO A 112 -16.48 8.40 1.84
CA PRO A 112 -15.26 9.16 2.10
C PRO A 112 -14.16 8.24 2.62
N ILE A 113 -12.95 8.42 2.10
CA ILE A 113 -11.75 7.73 2.57
C ILE A 113 -11.21 8.48 3.78
N TYR A 114 -11.09 7.75 4.89
CA TYR A 114 -10.50 8.22 6.13
C TYR A 114 -9.13 7.58 6.31
N PHE A 115 -8.24 8.28 7.01
CA PHE A 115 -6.95 7.73 7.45
C PHE A 115 -7.05 7.24 8.89
N PHE A 116 -6.21 6.26 9.26
CA PHE A 116 -6.14 5.68 10.60
C PHE A 116 -7.51 5.21 11.11
N VAL A 117 -8.23 4.46 10.28
CA VAL A 117 -9.56 3.93 10.60
C VAL A 117 -9.44 2.67 11.44
N ARG A 118 -10.46 2.40 12.26
CA ARG A 118 -10.61 1.09 12.90
C ARG A 118 -11.48 0.21 12.03
N GLY A 119 -10.99 -0.99 11.72
CA GLY A 119 -11.63 -1.95 10.83
C GLY A 119 -11.44 -3.39 11.31
N ASP A 120 -11.20 -4.29 10.36
CA ASP A 120 -11.04 -5.71 10.67
C ASP A 120 -9.78 -5.96 11.51
N LYS A 121 -9.87 -6.85 12.51
CA LYS A 121 -8.74 -7.17 13.38
C LYS A 121 -7.68 -7.98 12.62
N TYR A 122 -6.41 -7.62 12.81
CA TYR A 122 -5.28 -8.38 12.28
C TYR A 122 -4.18 -8.54 13.32
N LYS A 123 -3.29 -9.51 13.10
CA LYS A 123 -2.11 -9.72 13.94
C LYS A 123 -0.87 -9.13 13.27
N LEU A 124 -0.28 -8.12 13.89
CA LEU A 124 1.02 -7.59 13.51
C LEU A 124 2.12 -8.57 13.95
N TRP A 125 2.85 -9.12 12.98
CA TRP A 125 3.94 -10.11 13.17
C TRP A 125 3.54 -11.32 14.02
N ASN A 126 2.25 -11.66 14.06
CA ASN A 126 1.69 -12.69 14.94
C ASN A 126 1.89 -12.44 16.46
N LEU A 127 2.31 -11.23 16.85
CA LEU A 127 2.59 -10.83 18.23
C LEU A 127 1.51 -9.90 18.81
N TYR A 128 1.09 -8.89 18.05
CA TYR A 128 0.17 -7.85 18.53
C TYR A 128 -1.11 -7.83 17.71
N SER A 129 -2.27 -8.00 18.36
CA SER A 129 -3.57 -7.83 17.71
C SER A 129 -3.95 -6.36 17.67
N THR A 130 -4.23 -5.83 16.48
CA THR A 130 -4.64 -4.44 16.27
C THR A 130 -5.76 -4.38 15.23
N ASP A 131 -6.48 -3.28 15.18
CA ASP A 131 -7.62 -3.01 14.30
C ASP A 131 -7.44 -1.71 13.50
N ILE A 132 -6.29 -1.04 13.61
CA ILE A 132 -6.03 0.26 12.98
C ILE A 132 -5.46 0.04 11.58
N HIS A 133 -6.10 0.63 10.58
CA HIS A 133 -5.70 0.59 9.18
C HIS A 133 -5.33 2.00 8.69
N PHE A 134 -4.31 2.09 7.82
CA PHE A 134 -3.80 3.35 7.30
C PHE A 134 -4.88 4.16 6.60
N PHE A 135 -5.72 3.50 5.81
CA PHE A 135 -6.87 4.10 5.17
C PHE A 135 -8.02 3.11 5.07
N GLY A 136 -9.23 3.64 4.93
CA GLY A 136 -10.41 2.85 4.65
C GLY A 136 -11.67 3.71 4.65
N VAL A 137 -12.81 3.07 4.44
CA VAL A 137 -14.13 3.70 4.48
C VAL A 137 -14.90 3.15 5.68
N LYS A 138 -15.75 3.99 6.31
CA LYS A 138 -16.52 3.58 7.50
C LYS A 138 -17.71 2.68 7.14
N ASP A 139 -18.40 3.03 6.06
CA ASP A 139 -19.73 2.49 5.75
C ASP A 139 -19.78 1.72 4.43
N GLY A 140 -18.84 0.78 4.22
CA GLY A 140 -18.85 -0.07 3.03
C GLY A 140 -17.50 -0.74 2.76
N PRO A 141 -17.37 -1.48 1.66
CA PRO A 141 -16.08 -1.96 1.21
C PRO A 141 -15.38 -0.96 0.29
N ILE A 142 -14.06 -1.04 0.25
CA ILE A 142 -13.20 -0.34 -0.72
C ILE A 142 -12.38 -1.36 -1.50
N PHE A 143 -12.44 -1.28 -2.82
CA PHE A 143 -11.79 -2.20 -3.75
C PHE A 143 -10.86 -1.43 -4.69
N LEU A 144 -9.74 -0.92 -4.18
CA LEU A 144 -8.80 -0.12 -4.97
C LEU A 144 -8.30 -0.84 -6.22
N PHE A 145 -8.03 -2.14 -6.11
CA PHE A 145 -7.60 -3.00 -7.23
C PHE A 145 -8.72 -3.91 -7.73
N GLY A 146 -9.95 -3.70 -7.28
CA GLY A 146 -11.09 -4.56 -7.57
C GLY A 146 -11.19 -5.75 -6.62
N ALA A 147 -12.17 -6.61 -6.90
CA ALA A 147 -12.44 -7.80 -6.11
C ALA A 147 -12.27 -9.08 -6.93
N ASP A 148 -11.96 -10.18 -6.25
CA ASP A 148 -11.80 -11.48 -6.88
C ASP A 148 -13.14 -12.20 -7.18
N LYS A 149 -13.06 -13.46 -7.60
CA LYS A 149 -14.22 -14.32 -7.89
C LYS A 149 -15.14 -14.58 -6.69
N LEU A 150 -14.66 -14.36 -5.47
CA LEU A 150 -15.43 -14.52 -4.23
C LEU A 150 -15.79 -13.14 -3.61
N GLY A 151 -15.39 -12.04 -4.24
CA GLY A 151 -15.62 -10.69 -3.72
C GLY A 151 -14.64 -10.29 -2.61
N GLY A 152 -13.47 -10.91 -2.54
CA GLY A 152 -12.37 -10.51 -1.65
C GLY A 152 -11.52 -9.39 -2.27
N ASP A 153 -11.00 -8.50 -1.44
CA ASP A 153 -10.21 -7.35 -1.90
C ASP A 153 -8.84 -7.76 -2.45
N LEU A 154 -8.59 -7.42 -3.72
CA LEU A 154 -7.33 -7.69 -4.39
C LEU A 154 -6.19 -6.82 -3.85
N PHE A 155 -6.45 -5.61 -3.36
CA PHE A 155 -5.41 -4.73 -2.84
C PHE A 155 -4.80 -5.32 -1.57
N SER A 156 -5.65 -5.65 -0.59
CA SER A 156 -5.30 -6.35 0.65
C SER A 156 -4.52 -7.64 0.36
N ARG A 157 -5.02 -8.47 -0.56
CA ARG A 157 -4.36 -9.75 -0.92
C ARG A 157 -3.00 -9.56 -1.56
N ASN A 158 -2.83 -8.58 -2.44
CA ASN A 158 -1.54 -8.29 -3.07
C ASN A 158 -0.49 -7.83 -2.03
N LEU A 159 -0.87 -7.03 -1.04
CA LEU A 159 0.03 -6.63 0.04
C LEU A 159 0.50 -7.84 0.87
N HIS A 160 -0.42 -8.76 1.20
CA HIS A 160 -0.09 -9.99 1.92
C HIS A 160 0.76 -10.94 1.06
N ALA A 161 0.50 -11.05 -0.24
CA ALA A 161 1.32 -11.83 -1.17
C ALA A 161 2.73 -11.24 -1.31
N ALA A 162 2.86 -9.91 -1.35
CA ALA A 162 4.15 -9.23 -1.37
C ALA A 162 4.99 -9.55 -0.14
N ARG A 163 4.38 -9.65 1.06
CA ARG A 163 5.09 -10.11 2.27
C ARG A 163 5.70 -11.49 2.09
N ILE A 164 4.95 -12.45 1.57
CA ILE A 164 5.44 -13.81 1.34
C ILE A 164 6.56 -13.80 0.28
N SER A 165 6.31 -13.16 -0.87
CA SER A 165 7.27 -13.10 -1.98
C SER A 165 8.60 -12.44 -1.58
N LEU A 166 8.56 -11.30 -0.88
CA LEU A 166 9.76 -10.58 -0.44
C LEU A 166 10.50 -11.29 0.69
N SER A 167 9.79 -12.08 1.52
CA SER A 167 10.45 -12.90 2.53
C SER A 167 11.33 -14.00 1.91
N ILE A 168 10.88 -14.61 0.81
CA ILE A 168 11.67 -15.61 0.08
C ILE A 168 12.93 -15.01 -0.52
N GLY A 169 12.89 -13.77 -1.02
CA GLY A 169 14.07 -13.11 -1.58
C GLY A 169 15.12 -12.70 -0.55
N LEU A 170 14.83 -12.81 0.75
CA LEU A 170 15.72 -12.45 1.84
C LEU A 170 16.39 -13.67 2.50
N VAL A 171 15.81 -14.87 2.32
CA VAL A 171 16.30 -16.16 2.82
C VAL A 171 17.11 -16.86 1.73
#